data_AF-A0A0Q5VBY1-F1
#
_entry.id   AF-A0A0Q5VBY1-F1
#
_cell.length_a   1.000
_cell.length_b   1.000
_cell.length_c   1.000
_cell.angle_alpha   90.00
_cell.angle_beta   90.00
_cell.angle_gamma   90.00
#
_symmetry.space_group_name_H-M   'P 1'
#
loop_
_entity.id
_entity.type
_entity.pdbx_description
1 polymer ?
#
loop_
_entity_poly.entity_id
_entity_poly.type
_entity_poly.pdbx_seq_one_letter_code
_entity_poly.pdbx_strand_id
1 'polypeptide(L)'
;MASGLVLPLIVCGFPRSGTLTCAQALSLSPVVELQGEMALPDQTLDYLAALKAWHDGQGARSALWRDRSYEVMFDAFAGAAPGRRIVRPGATYRGHKTPRHERYFDRYEALFDKAEAPARYVYCLRNPWAVWRSLKIMPWNSFRTVGAFVEAWGRSVETFERMQETAPGRVLLFDLDAFVAAPDAETFLDEALFRPLGLDPASFLKPVSSLANNNAATVKAGRAPPPLFRDEIDRIGSDAKSRRWVEAYFADVVPAEGPTRGWLERVRG
;
A
#
# COMPACT_ATOMS: atom_id res chain seq x y z
N MET A 1 32.60 0.48 8.58
CA MET A 1 31.60 1.56 8.77
C MET A 1 30.45 0.95 9.53
N ALA A 2 30.07 1.49 10.69
CA ALA A 2 28.87 1.02 11.38
C ALA A 2 27.68 1.33 10.45
N SER A 3 26.99 0.29 9.98
CA SER A 3 25.77 0.48 9.22
C SER A 3 24.78 1.18 10.14
N GLY A 4 24.27 2.35 9.72
CA GLY A 4 23.18 3.00 10.42
C GLY A 4 22.01 2.03 10.61
N LEU A 5 21.20 2.29 11.63
CA LEU A 5 20.00 1.52 11.90
C LEU A 5 19.08 1.54 10.67
N VAL A 6 18.72 0.35 10.16
CA VAL A 6 17.81 0.21 9.02
C VAL A 6 16.41 -0.14 9.53
N LEU A 7 15.43 0.66 9.13
CA LEU A 7 14.03 0.49 9.48
C LEU A 7 13.25 -0.23 8.37
N PRO A 8 12.44 -1.26 8.70
CA PRO A 8 11.53 -1.87 7.73
C PRO A 8 10.44 -0.88 7.32
N LEU A 9 10.15 -0.77 6.02
CA LEU A 9 9.09 0.08 5.47
C LEU A 9 8.18 -0.72 4.53
N ILE A 10 6.94 -0.94 4.94
CA ILE A 10 5.96 -1.73 4.18
C ILE A 10 4.88 -0.80 3.60
N VAL A 11 4.79 -0.73 2.28
CA VAL A 11 3.72 0.00 1.59
C VAL A 11 2.63 -0.99 1.16
N CYS A 12 1.43 -0.84 1.74
CA CYS A 12 0.31 -1.76 1.56
C CYS A 12 -1.01 -1.00 1.39
N GLY A 13 -2.12 -1.72 1.41
CA GLY A 13 -3.45 -1.19 1.12
C GLY A 13 -4.10 -1.90 -0.05
N PHE A 14 -5.39 -1.63 -0.21
CA PHE A 14 -6.19 -2.31 -1.22
C PHE A 14 -5.67 -2.01 -2.64
N PRO A 15 -5.75 -2.97 -3.59
CA PRO A 15 -5.37 -2.71 -4.97
C PRO A 15 -6.13 -1.52 -5.55
N ARG A 16 -5.43 -0.69 -6.33
CA ARG A 16 -5.97 0.54 -6.96
C ARG A 16 -6.18 1.73 -6.00
N SER A 17 -5.68 1.63 -4.77
CA SER A 17 -5.67 2.73 -3.78
C SER A 17 -4.39 3.57 -3.76
N GLY A 18 -3.57 3.55 -4.83
CA GLY A 18 -2.40 4.44 -4.93
C GLY A 18 -1.08 3.91 -4.37
N THR A 19 -0.99 2.62 -4.03
CA THR A 19 0.24 2.02 -3.49
C THR A 19 1.49 2.25 -4.35
N LEU A 20 1.38 2.22 -5.68
CA LEU A 20 2.52 2.52 -6.54
C LEU A 20 2.85 4.02 -6.60
N THR A 21 1.85 4.91 -6.55
CA THR A 21 2.09 6.36 -6.45
C THR A 21 2.83 6.69 -5.15
N CYS A 22 2.37 6.14 -4.02
CA CYS A 22 3.05 6.25 -2.73
C CYS A 22 4.50 5.74 -2.79
N ALA A 23 4.71 4.53 -3.33
CA ALA A 23 6.06 3.97 -3.44
C ALA A 23 6.97 4.79 -4.35
N GLN A 24 6.44 5.39 -5.43
CA GLN A 24 7.19 6.30 -6.30
C GLN A 24 7.60 7.58 -5.58
N ALA A 25 6.69 8.19 -4.80
CA ALA A 25 6.98 9.37 -4.00
C ALA A 25 8.07 9.08 -2.96
N LEU A 26 7.94 7.98 -2.20
CA LEU A 26 8.96 7.56 -1.23
C LEU A 26 10.31 7.26 -1.89
N SER A 27 10.31 6.68 -3.09
CA SER A 27 11.52 6.35 -3.86
C SER A 27 12.24 7.57 -4.43
N LEU A 28 11.70 8.78 -4.31
CA LEU A 28 12.43 10.02 -4.61
C LEU A 28 13.58 10.23 -3.62
N SER A 29 13.42 9.77 -2.37
CA SER A 29 14.44 9.87 -1.34
C SER A 29 15.59 8.89 -1.59
N PRO A 30 16.86 9.32 -1.48
CA PRO A 30 18.02 8.44 -1.59
C PRO A 30 18.13 7.45 -0.42
N VAL A 31 17.46 7.71 0.71
CA VAL A 31 17.52 6.86 1.92
C VAL A 31 16.38 5.83 1.98
N VAL A 32 15.57 5.70 0.93
CA VAL A 32 14.44 4.74 0.88
C VAL A 32 14.61 3.72 -0.23
N GLU A 33 14.81 2.45 0.13
CA GLU A 33 14.89 1.31 -0.78
C GLU A 33 13.60 0.47 -0.68
N LEU A 34 12.69 0.64 -1.65
CA LEU A 34 11.47 -0.17 -1.75
C LEU A 34 11.55 -1.11 -2.94
N GLN A 35 11.52 -2.41 -2.68
CA GLN A 35 11.38 -3.44 -3.69
C GLN A 35 9.94 -3.48 -4.24
N GLY A 36 9.78 -4.13 -5.39
CA GLY A 36 8.48 -4.30 -6.06
C GLY A 36 7.52 -5.27 -5.34
N GLU A 37 6.45 -5.63 -6.04
CA GLU A 37 5.44 -6.56 -5.52
C GLU A 37 6.00 -7.97 -5.37
N MET A 38 5.82 -8.59 -4.20
CA MET A 38 6.26 -9.96 -3.95
C MET A 38 5.37 -10.94 -4.71
N ALA A 39 5.98 -11.83 -5.50
CA ALA A 39 5.25 -12.81 -6.32
C ALA A 39 4.64 -13.95 -5.49
N LEU A 40 5.31 -14.36 -4.40
CA LEU A 40 4.95 -15.50 -3.56
C LEU A 40 4.96 -15.12 -2.07
N PRO A 41 4.08 -14.20 -1.64
CA PRO A 41 4.18 -13.58 -0.32
C PRO A 41 4.02 -14.56 0.83
N ASP A 42 3.09 -15.51 0.75
CA ASP A 42 2.89 -16.52 1.80
C ASP A 42 4.15 -17.39 1.97
N GLN A 43 4.68 -17.94 0.88
CA GLN A 43 5.87 -18.81 0.91
C GLN A 43 7.11 -18.06 1.42
N THR A 44 7.30 -16.80 0.99
CA THR A 44 8.42 -15.98 1.46
C THR A 44 8.33 -15.73 2.96
N LEU A 45 7.14 -15.34 3.46
CA LEU A 45 6.98 -15.08 4.89
C LEU A 45 7.03 -16.37 5.72
N ASP A 46 6.54 -17.50 5.20
CA ASP A 46 6.60 -18.81 5.88
C ASP A 46 8.05 -19.26 6.03
N TYR A 47 8.83 -19.13 4.95
CA TYR A 47 10.27 -19.39 4.97
C TYR A 47 11.00 -18.53 6.01
N LEU A 48 10.74 -17.21 6.02
CA LEU A 48 11.38 -16.29 6.98
C LEU A 48 10.98 -16.61 8.43
N ALA A 49 9.73 -16.96 8.67
CA ALA A 49 9.26 -17.35 10.01
C ALA A 49 9.92 -18.65 10.48
N ALA A 50 9.98 -19.67 9.63
CA ALA A 50 10.65 -20.92 9.92
C ALA A 50 12.15 -20.72 10.18
N LEU A 51 12.81 -19.88 9.39
CA LEU A 51 14.22 -19.56 9.55
C LEU A 51 14.50 -18.83 10.88
N LYS A 52 13.66 -17.85 11.23
CA LYS A 52 13.74 -17.15 12.52
C LYS A 52 13.55 -18.12 13.69
N ALA A 53 12.50 -18.94 13.66
CA ALA A 53 12.21 -19.92 14.71
C ALA A 53 13.36 -20.93 14.88
N TRP A 54 13.94 -21.40 13.78
CA TRP A 54 15.10 -22.30 13.83
C TRP A 54 16.29 -21.65 14.55
N HIS A 55 16.61 -20.40 14.22
CA HIS A 55 17.73 -19.69 14.85
C HIS A 55 17.48 -19.31 16.32
N ASP A 56 16.24 -18.96 16.68
CA ASP A 56 15.87 -18.65 18.06
C ASP A 56 16.05 -19.89 18.97
N GLY A 57 15.93 -21.11 18.43
CA GLY A 57 16.22 -22.37 19.12
C GLY A 57 17.71 -22.70 19.32
N GLN A 58 18.64 -21.94 18.74
CA GLN A 58 20.10 -22.26 18.74
C GLN A 58 20.90 -21.56 19.86
N GLY A 59 20.25 -20.97 20.87
CA GLY A 59 20.91 -20.40 22.06
C GLY A 59 21.88 -19.26 21.72
N ALA A 60 23.17 -19.39 22.07
CA ALA A 60 24.19 -18.33 21.89
C ALA A 60 24.41 -17.91 20.42
N ARG A 61 24.12 -18.78 19.44
CA ARG A 61 24.15 -18.43 18.01
C ARG A 61 22.99 -17.52 17.58
N SER A 62 21.97 -17.33 18.43
CA SER A 62 20.84 -16.43 18.15
C SER A 62 21.25 -14.96 18.12
N ALA A 63 22.29 -14.54 18.86
CA ALA A 63 22.70 -13.13 18.88
C ALA A 63 23.18 -12.65 17.50
N LEU A 64 24.08 -13.42 16.85
CA LEU A 64 24.54 -13.12 15.49
C LEU A 64 23.40 -13.16 14.46
N TRP A 65 22.45 -14.07 14.65
CA TRP A 65 21.25 -14.12 13.81
C TRP A 65 20.40 -12.86 14.00
N ARG A 66 20.11 -12.46 15.24
CA ARG A 66 19.33 -11.26 15.53
C ARG A 66 19.95 -10.04 14.86
N ASP A 67 21.27 -9.89 14.89
CA ASP A 67 21.93 -8.77 14.20
C ASP A 67 21.69 -8.77 12.69
N ARG A 68 21.67 -9.95 12.05
CA ARG A 68 21.57 -10.11 10.59
C ARG A 68 20.18 -10.44 10.06
N SER A 69 19.20 -10.74 10.91
CA SER A 69 17.91 -11.29 10.50
C SER A 69 17.17 -10.36 9.54
N TYR A 70 17.25 -9.05 9.78
CA TYR A 70 16.62 -8.04 8.94
C TYR A 70 17.25 -7.97 7.55
N GLU A 71 18.57 -8.10 7.45
CA GLU A 71 19.27 -8.15 6.16
C GLU A 71 18.79 -9.34 5.33
N VAL A 72 18.64 -10.51 5.97
CA VAL A 72 18.10 -11.71 5.31
C VAL A 72 16.65 -11.50 4.86
N MET A 73 15.83 -10.82 5.67
CA MET A 73 14.45 -10.48 5.30
C MET A 73 14.40 -9.52 4.10
N PHE A 74 15.24 -8.47 4.09
CA PHE A 74 15.30 -7.53 2.97
C PHE A 74 15.83 -8.19 1.69
N ASP A 75 16.82 -9.08 1.80
CA ASP A 75 17.29 -9.88 0.66
C ASP A 75 16.20 -10.81 0.13
N ALA A 76 15.40 -11.42 1.01
CA ALA A 76 14.25 -12.23 0.61
C ALA A 76 13.18 -11.39 -0.12
N PHE A 77 12.90 -10.16 0.34
CA PHE A 77 11.98 -9.26 -0.36
C PHE A 77 12.49 -8.89 -1.76
N ALA A 78 13.79 -8.60 -1.88
CA ALA A 78 14.43 -8.32 -3.16
C ALA A 78 14.39 -9.52 -4.11
N GLY A 79 14.60 -10.74 -3.59
CA GLY A 79 14.53 -11.98 -4.37
C GLY A 79 13.11 -12.41 -4.75
N ALA A 80 12.11 -12.04 -3.96
CA ALA A 80 10.70 -12.38 -4.22
C ALA A 80 9.99 -11.42 -5.18
N ALA A 81 10.58 -10.25 -5.46
CA ALA A 81 10.03 -9.28 -6.41
C ALA A 81 10.49 -9.63 -7.85
N PRO A 82 9.59 -9.66 -8.85
CA PRO A 82 9.96 -10.00 -10.24
C PRO A 82 10.71 -8.87 -10.96
N GLY A 83 10.80 -7.68 -10.34
CA GLY A 83 11.49 -6.53 -10.90
C GLY A 83 13.00 -6.58 -10.69
N ARG A 84 13.72 -5.63 -11.30
CA ARG A 84 15.14 -5.42 -11.00
C ARG A 84 15.32 -5.08 -9.53
N ARG A 85 16.24 -5.79 -8.85
CA ARG A 85 16.66 -5.46 -7.49
C ARG A 85 17.08 -3.99 -7.40
N ILE A 86 16.49 -3.28 -6.46
CA ILE A 86 16.89 -1.91 -6.13
C ILE A 86 17.92 -1.99 -5.02
N VAL A 87 19.00 -1.23 -5.15
CA VAL A 87 20.05 -1.13 -4.13
C VAL A 87 20.32 0.35 -3.87
N ARG A 88 20.21 0.77 -2.62
CA ARG A 88 20.56 2.12 -2.19
C ARG A 88 21.55 2.05 -1.03
N PRO A 89 22.86 2.28 -1.30
CA PRO A 89 23.85 2.36 -0.24
C PRO A 89 23.46 3.45 0.77
N GLY A 90 23.39 3.10 2.05
CA GLY A 90 23.01 4.04 3.11
C GLY A 90 21.50 4.26 3.27
N ALA A 91 20.66 3.38 2.72
CA ALA A 91 19.22 3.44 2.99
C ALA A 91 18.91 3.33 4.49
N THR A 92 18.17 4.31 5.00
CA THR A 92 17.58 4.28 6.35
C THR A 92 16.33 3.40 6.37
N TYR A 93 15.56 3.39 5.28
CA TYR A 93 14.36 2.59 5.13
C TYR A 93 14.55 1.54 4.04
N ARG A 94 14.23 0.28 4.36
CA ARG A 94 14.24 -0.82 3.40
C ARG A 94 12.93 -1.60 3.50
N GLY A 95 12.41 -2.07 2.38
CA GLY A 95 11.21 -2.90 2.39
C GLY A 95 10.64 -3.10 1.00
N HIS A 96 9.31 -3.14 0.89
CA HIS A 96 8.65 -3.40 -0.37
C HIS A 96 7.27 -2.74 -0.45
N LYS A 97 6.74 -2.67 -1.67
CA LYS A 97 5.34 -2.34 -1.92
C LYS A 97 4.62 -3.55 -2.46
N THR A 98 3.59 -4.02 -1.75
CA THR A 98 2.66 -5.02 -2.28
C THR A 98 1.23 -4.73 -1.84
N PRO A 99 0.26 -4.58 -2.76
CA PRO A 99 -1.15 -4.44 -2.38
C PRO A 99 -1.63 -5.65 -1.55
N ARG A 100 -2.58 -5.41 -0.65
CA ARG A 100 -3.15 -6.40 0.28
C ARG A 100 -2.24 -6.94 1.38
N HIS A 101 -1.05 -6.38 1.55
CA HIS A 101 -0.12 -6.87 2.56
C HIS A 101 -0.40 -6.38 3.99
N GLU A 102 -1.39 -5.50 4.17
CA GLU A 102 -1.93 -5.19 5.50
C GLU A 102 -2.40 -6.46 6.23
N ARG A 103 -2.89 -7.48 5.50
CA ARG A 103 -3.31 -8.77 6.09
C ARG A 103 -2.18 -9.55 6.76
N TYR A 104 -0.93 -9.22 6.44
CA TYR A 104 0.27 -9.85 7.01
C TYR A 104 0.90 -9.02 8.12
N PHE A 105 0.23 -7.96 8.59
CA PHE A 105 0.74 -7.07 9.63
C PHE A 105 1.34 -7.83 10.82
N ASP A 106 0.61 -8.79 11.41
CA ASP A 106 1.09 -9.54 12.57
C ASP A 106 2.34 -10.38 12.25
N ARG A 107 2.44 -10.87 11.01
CA ARG A 107 3.64 -11.59 10.54
C ARG A 107 4.82 -10.66 10.40
N TYR A 108 4.61 -9.45 9.89
CA TYR A 108 5.66 -8.44 9.82
C TYR A 108 6.11 -8.01 11.20
N GLU A 109 5.20 -7.78 12.15
CA GLU A 109 5.56 -7.45 13.53
C GLU A 109 6.35 -8.57 14.20
N ALA A 110 5.99 -9.84 13.95
CA ALA A 110 6.73 -10.99 14.48
C ALA A 110 8.11 -11.18 13.83
N LEU A 111 8.26 -10.85 12.55
CA LEU A 111 9.55 -10.92 11.85
C LEU A 111 10.45 -9.74 12.20
N PHE A 112 9.87 -8.53 12.29
CA PHE A 112 10.54 -7.28 12.59
C PHE A 112 10.35 -6.89 14.07
N ASP A 113 10.94 -7.70 14.95
CA ASP A 113 10.74 -7.64 16.40
C ASP A 113 11.81 -6.88 17.21
N LYS A 114 12.69 -6.10 16.55
CA LYS A 114 13.72 -5.31 17.20
C LYS A 114 13.14 -3.99 17.69
N ALA A 115 13.25 -3.73 18.98
CA ALA A 115 12.68 -2.55 19.61
C ALA A 115 13.25 -1.24 19.06
N GLU A 116 14.53 -1.25 18.68
CA GLU A 116 15.23 -0.11 18.09
C GLU A 116 14.90 0.11 16.62
N ALA A 117 14.45 -0.93 15.90
CA ALA A 117 14.14 -0.86 14.47
C ALA A 117 12.74 -1.42 14.12
N PRO A 118 11.66 -0.91 14.76
CA PRO A 118 10.33 -1.44 14.52
C PRO A 118 9.89 -1.13 13.08
N ALA A 119 9.11 -2.03 12.49
CA ALA A 119 8.54 -1.81 11.16
C ALA A 119 7.64 -0.56 11.13
N ARG A 120 7.74 0.16 10.01
CA ARG A 120 6.88 1.29 9.63
C ARG A 120 6.00 0.86 8.46
N TYR A 121 4.79 1.40 8.41
CA TYR A 121 3.78 1.06 7.42
C TYR A 121 3.24 2.32 6.78
N VAL A 122 2.98 2.24 5.48
CA VAL A 122 2.16 3.23 4.77
C VAL A 122 0.98 2.49 4.17
N TYR A 123 -0.20 2.72 4.73
CA TYR A 123 -1.43 2.16 4.23
C TYR A 123 -2.05 3.13 3.21
N CYS A 124 -2.22 2.67 1.98
CA CYS A 124 -2.78 3.45 0.90
C CYS A 124 -4.29 3.23 0.81
N LEU A 125 -5.05 4.31 0.94
CA LEU A 125 -6.51 4.31 0.98
C LEU A 125 -7.08 5.13 -0.19
N ARG A 126 -8.25 4.73 -0.65
CA ARG A 126 -9.00 5.41 -1.72
C ARG A 126 -10.48 5.07 -1.61
N ASN A 127 -11.35 6.00 -1.97
CA ASN A 127 -12.79 5.84 -1.91
C ASN A 127 -13.24 4.61 -2.72
N PRO A 128 -14.20 3.83 -2.18
CA PRO A 128 -14.55 2.54 -2.72
C PRO A 128 -15.14 2.61 -4.14
N TRP A 129 -15.81 3.71 -4.50
CA TRP A 129 -16.33 3.90 -5.86
C TRP A 129 -15.21 4.02 -6.89
N ALA A 130 -14.19 4.84 -6.63
CA ALA A 130 -13.06 5.00 -7.54
C ALA A 130 -12.21 3.72 -7.63
N VAL A 131 -12.06 2.98 -6.52
CA VAL A 131 -11.42 1.66 -6.51
C VAL A 131 -12.21 0.69 -7.39
N TRP A 132 -13.52 0.55 -7.18
CA TRP A 132 -14.37 -0.35 -7.96
C TRP A 132 -14.33 -0.01 -9.46
N ARG A 133 -14.52 1.27 -9.79
CA ARG A 133 -14.42 1.79 -11.15
C ARG A 133 -13.09 1.45 -11.80
N SER A 134 -11.98 1.58 -11.06
CA SER A 134 -10.66 1.21 -11.58
C SER A 134 -10.48 -0.30 -11.73
N LEU A 135 -11.06 -1.13 -10.86
CA LEU A 135 -10.96 -2.58 -10.93
C LEU A 135 -11.71 -3.15 -12.13
N LYS A 136 -12.87 -2.59 -12.50
CA LYS A 136 -13.70 -3.07 -13.62
C LYS A 136 -12.98 -3.19 -14.95
N ILE A 137 -11.91 -2.42 -15.19
CA ILE A 137 -11.15 -2.48 -16.44
C ILE A 137 -9.88 -3.33 -16.37
N MET A 138 -9.53 -3.84 -15.19
CA MET A 138 -8.32 -4.64 -15.03
C MET A 138 -8.59 -6.11 -15.43
N PRO A 139 -7.76 -6.72 -16.29
CA PRO A 139 -7.97 -8.09 -16.75
C PRO A 139 -7.87 -9.13 -15.63
N TRP A 140 -7.15 -8.81 -14.56
CA TRP A 140 -6.96 -9.66 -13.39
C TRP A 140 -8.02 -9.46 -12.29
N ASN A 141 -9.01 -8.57 -12.48
CA ASN A 141 -10.05 -8.36 -11.49
C ASN A 141 -10.89 -9.63 -11.32
N SER A 142 -10.82 -10.23 -10.14
CA SER A 142 -11.51 -11.48 -9.82
C SER A 142 -12.90 -11.29 -9.19
N PHE A 143 -13.26 -10.07 -8.82
CA PHE A 143 -14.56 -9.80 -8.19
C PHE A 143 -15.70 -9.94 -9.19
N ARG A 144 -16.65 -10.83 -8.88
CA ARG A 144 -17.85 -11.07 -9.70
C ARG A 144 -19.02 -10.16 -9.33
N THR A 145 -19.03 -9.62 -8.12
CA THR A 145 -20.11 -8.77 -7.60
C THR A 145 -19.55 -7.59 -6.81
N VAL A 146 -20.34 -6.50 -6.75
CA VAL A 146 -20.03 -5.33 -5.90
C VAL A 146 -19.97 -5.73 -4.43
N GLY A 147 -20.85 -6.62 -3.98
CA GLY A 147 -20.85 -7.10 -2.58
C GLY A 147 -19.54 -7.76 -2.18
N ALA A 148 -19.02 -8.68 -2.99
CA ALA A 148 -17.73 -9.33 -2.73
C ALA A 148 -16.56 -8.33 -2.73
N PHE A 149 -16.64 -7.29 -3.58
CA PHE A 149 -15.69 -6.19 -3.57
C PHE A 149 -15.75 -5.40 -2.26
N VAL A 150 -16.94 -4.93 -1.86
CA VAL A 150 -17.15 -4.11 -0.66
C VAL A 150 -16.69 -4.85 0.59
N GLU A 151 -17.02 -6.14 0.70
CA GLU A 151 -16.59 -6.99 1.81
C GLU A 151 -15.06 -7.11 1.91
N ALA A 152 -14.39 -7.30 0.77
CA ALA A 152 -12.94 -7.42 0.72
C ALA A 152 -12.21 -6.08 0.95
N TRP A 153 -12.73 -4.99 0.38
CA TRP A 153 -12.22 -3.64 0.62
C TRP A 153 -12.41 -3.26 2.09
N GLY A 154 -13.58 -3.56 2.65
CA GLY A 154 -13.88 -3.30 4.04
C GLY A 154 -12.94 -4.02 5.01
N ARG A 155 -12.67 -5.31 4.79
CA ARG A 155 -11.66 -6.04 5.58
C ARG A 155 -10.28 -5.39 5.55
N SER A 156 -9.89 -4.82 4.41
CA SER A 156 -8.61 -4.10 4.29
C SER A 156 -8.60 -2.84 5.17
N VAL A 157 -9.69 -2.07 5.18
CA VAL A 157 -9.82 -0.86 6.03
C VAL A 157 -9.90 -1.22 7.51
N GLU A 158 -10.65 -2.26 7.87
CA GLU A 158 -10.72 -2.80 9.24
C GLU A 158 -9.34 -3.26 9.73
N THR A 159 -8.55 -3.89 8.84
CA THR A 159 -7.16 -4.26 9.16
C THR A 159 -6.30 -3.03 9.38
N PHE A 160 -6.47 -1.97 8.59
CA PHE A 160 -5.77 -0.70 8.79
C PHE A 160 -6.09 -0.04 10.13
N GLU A 161 -7.37 0.06 10.51
CA GLU A 161 -7.79 0.60 11.81
C GLU A 161 -7.10 -0.18 12.95
N ARG A 162 -7.11 -1.52 12.88
CA ARG A 162 -6.41 -2.39 13.83
C ARG A 162 -4.89 -2.16 13.85
N MET A 163 -4.28 -1.95 12.70
CA MET A 163 -2.84 -1.63 12.61
C MET A 163 -2.54 -0.32 13.34
N GLN A 164 -3.37 0.72 13.18
CA GLN A 164 -3.19 1.99 13.88
C GLN A 164 -3.31 1.84 15.40
N GLU A 165 -4.26 1.02 15.87
CA GLU A 165 -4.42 0.72 17.30
C GLU A 165 -3.23 -0.05 17.87
N THR A 166 -2.69 -1.02 17.13
CA THR A 166 -1.60 -1.90 17.58
C THR A 166 -0.23 -1.22 17.50
N ALA A 167 -0.04 -0.34 16.50
CA ALA A 167 1.22 0.29 16.17
C ALA A 167 1.10 1.81 16.00
N PRO A 168 0.65 2.55 17.04
CA PRO A 168 0.40 3.97 16.95
C PRO A 168 1.68 4.73 16.57
N GLY A 169 1.55 5.68 15.64
CA GLY A 169 2.68 6.46 15.10
C GLY A 169 3.64 5.70 14.18
N ARG A 170 3.40 4.40 13.91
CA ARG A 170 4.16 3.61 12.91
C ARG A 170 3.37 3.33 11.64
N VAL A 171 2.07 3.59 11.64
CA VAL A 171 1.17 3.34 10.52
C VAL A 171 0.66 4.66 9.97
N LEU A 172 1.22 5.07 8.83
CA LEU A 172 0.86 6.29 8.12
C LEU A 172 -0.27 6.01 7.13
N LEU A 173 -1.12 7.00 6.93
CA LEU A 173 -2.19 6.96 5.93
C LEU A 173 -1.78 7.77 4.70
N PHE A 174 -1.80 7.13 3.54
CA PHE A 174 -1.76 7.81 2.25
C PHE A 174 -3.13 7.76 1.59
N ASP A 175 -3.88 8.85 1.68
CA ASP A 175 -5.16 9.00 0.96
C ASP A 175 -4.90 9.49 -0.47
N LEU A 176 -5.17 8.61 -1.44
CA LEU A 176 -4.97 8.94 -2.85
C LEU A 176 -5.95 10.00 -3.36
N ASP A 177 -7.18 10.05 -2.85
CA ASP A 177 -8.15 11.05 -3.31
C ASP A 177 -7.81 12.43 -2.77
N ALA A 178 -7.41 12.51 -1.49
CA ALA A 178 -6.89 13.75 -0.90
C ALA A 178 -5.63 14.24 -1.62
N PHE A 179 -4.69 13.33 -1.95
CA PHE A 179 -3.50 13.66 -2.74
C PHE A 179 -3.85 14.25 -4.11
N VAL A 180 -4.82 13.66 -4.82
CA VAL A 180 -5.23 14.12 -6.15
C VAL A 180 -5.98 15.46 -6.09
N ALA A 181 -6.72 15.71 -5.02
CA ALA A 181 -7.45 16.95 -4.80
C ALA A 181 -6.59 18.09 -4.22
N ALA A 182 -5.41 17.78 -3.69
CA ALA A 182 -4.54 18.75 -3.05
C ALA A 182 -4.12 19.86 -4.04
N PRO A 183 -4.26 21.16 -3.66
CA PRO A 183 -3.76 22.27 -4.48
C PRO A 183 -2.25 22.21 -4.68
N ASP A 184 -1.54 21.71 -3.67
CA ASP A 184 -0.09 21.47 -3.70
C ASP A 184 0.21 20.03 -3.27
N ALA A 185 0.63 19.22 -4.24
CA ALA A 185 0.99 17.84 -4.06
C ALA A 185 2.24 17.64 -3.18
N GLU A 186 3.18 18.59 -3.21
CA GLU A 186 4.42 18.49 -2.43
C GLU A 186 4.13 18.71 -0.94
N THR A 187 3.36 19.75 -0.61
CA THR A 187 2.91 19.98 0.77
C THR A 187 2.12 18.78 1.30
N PHE A 188 1.19 18.22 0.52
CA PHE A 188 0.46 17.02 0.94
C PHE A 188 1.40 15.85 1.25
N LEU A 189 2.34 15.55 0.35
CA LEU A 189 3.26 14.43 0.54
C LEU A 189 4.22 14.66 1.71
N ASP A 190 4.64 15.90 1.95
CA ASP A 190 5.46 16.24 3.09
C ASP A 190 4.74 15.93 4.41
N GLU A 191 3.50 16.38 4.53
CA GLU A 191 2.69 16.17 5.74
C GLU A 191 2.30 14.70 5.95
N ALA A 192 1.86 14.03 4.89
CA ALA A 192 1.34 12.66 4.98
C ALA A 192 2.47 11.62 5.10
N LEU A 193 3.63 11.85 4.47
CA LEU A 193 4.68 10.83 4.31
C LEU A 193 6.07 11.29 4.74
N PHE A 194 6.58 12.41 4.21
CA PHE A 194 8.01 12.72 4.33
C PHE A 194 8.38 13.14 5.74
N ARG A 195 7.70 14.14 6.30
CA ARG A 195 7.95 14.62 7.66
C ARG A 195 7.74 13.54 8.72
N PRO A 196 6.65 12.72 8.70
CA PRO A 196 6.52 11.61 9.64
C PRO A 196 7.62 10.53 9.55
N LEU A 197 8.24 10.38 8.38
CA LEU A 197 9.37 9.47 8.17
C LEU A 197 10.75 10.14 8.33
N GLY A 198 10.79 11.44 8.61
CA GLY A 198 12.04 12.21 8.69
C GLY A 198 12.80 12.29 7.36
N LEU A 199 12.08 12.31 6.24
CA LEU A 199 12.65 12.45 4.90
C LEU A 199 12.73 13.94 4.55
N ASP A 200 13.88 14.39 4.04
CA ASP A 200 14.10 15.76 3.60
C ASP A 200 13.88 15.89 2.08
N PRO A 201 12.83 16.61 1.61
CA PRO A 201 12.58 16.84 0.19
C PRO A 201 13.76 17.47 -0.56
N ALA A 202 14.58 18.29 0.11
CA ALA A 202 15.75 18.92 -0.52
C ALA A 202 16.84 17.90 -0.92
N SER A 203 16.83 16.72 -0.30
CA SER A 203 17.75 15.61 -0.60
C SER A 203 17.25 14.69 -1.73
N PHE A 204 16.06 14.93 -2.28
CA PHE A 204 15.44 14.01 -3.22
C PHE A 204 16.19 13.99 -4.55
N LEU A 205 16.22 12.80 -5.16
CA LEU A 205 16.89 12.54 -6.42
C LEU A 205 16.26 13.28 -7.60
N LYS A 206 14.98 13.64 -7.47
CA LYS A 206 14.17 14.37 -8.45
C LYS A 206 13.10 15.18 -7.70
N PRO A 207 12.62 16.29 -8.27
CA PRO A 207 11.52 17.04 -7.66
C PRO A 207 10.24 16.23 -7.64
N VAL A 208 9.38 16.48 -6.65
CA VAL A 208 8.06 15.84 -6.49
C VAL A 208 7.19 16.05 -7.73
N SER A 209 7.29 17.21 -8.38
CA SER A 209 6.60 17.53 -9.64
C SER A 209 6.90 16.59 -10.80
N SER A 210 7.97 15.78 -10.71
CA SER A 210 8.31 14.76 -11.72
C SER A 210 7.50 13.46 -11.60
N LEU A 211 6.69 13.31 -10.55
CA LEU A 211 5.83 12.14 -10.34
C LEU A 211 4.73 12.09 -11.40
N ALA A 212 4.97 11.35 -12.47
CA ALA A 212 3.95 11.07 -13.47
C ALA A 212 2.88 10.10 -12.92
N ASN A 213 1.61 10.33 -13.27
CA ASN A 213 0.50 9.44 -12.93
C ASN A 213 0.51 8.17 -13.82
N ASN A 214 1.57 7.38 -13.71
CA ASN A 214 1.81 6.18 -14.52
C ASN A 214 0.87 5.01 -14.17
N ASN A 215 0.03 5.16 -13.14
CA ASN A 215 -0.88 4.12 -12.65
C ASN A 215 -2.35 4.40 -12.90
N ALA A 216 -2.68 5.54 -13.51
CA ALA A 216 -4.03 5.80 -13.97
C ALA A 216 -4.51 4.59 -14.79
N ALA A 217 -5.74 4.15 -14.54
CA ALA A 217 -6.30 3.00 -15.21
C ALA A 217 -6.30 3.20 -16.74
N THR A 218 -6.38 4.46 -17.18
CA THR A 218 -6.16 4.93 -18.56
C THR A 218 -4.81 4.54 -19.14
N VAL A 219 -3.72 4.78 -18.41
CA VAL A 219 -2.35 4.46 -18.87
C VAL A 219 -2.17 2.95 -18.98
N LYS A 220 -2.68 2.17 -18.01
CA LYS A 220 -2.50 0.71 -18.01
C LYS A 220 -3.43 -0.04 -18.97
N ALA A 221 -4.67 0.42 -19.14
CA ALA A 221 -5.67 -0.26 -19.97
C ALA A 221 -5.82 0.38 -21.37
N GLY A 222 -5.13 1.49 -21.64
CA GLY A 222 -5.27 2.28 -22.88
C GLY A 222 -6.64 2.97 -23.03
N ARG A 223 -7.49 2.93 -21.99
CA ARG A 223 -8.86 3.47 -22.02
C ARG A 223 -9.32 3.96 -20.67
N ALA A 224 -10.18 4.98 -20.66
CA ALA A 224 -10.80 5.47 -19.42
C ALA A 224 -11.70 4.38 -18.80
N PRO A 225 -11.67 4.22 -17.46
CA PRO A 225 -12.61 3.34 -16.80
C PRO A 225 -14.04 3.86 -16.99
N PRO A 226 -15.00 2.98 -17.34
CA PRO A 226 -16.38 3.38 -17.58
C PRO A 226 -16.99 3.98 -16.31
N PRO A 227 -18.04 4.81 -16.44
CA PRO A 227 -18.79 5.26 -15.27
C PRO A 227 -19.34 4.04 -14.50
N LEU A 228 -19.58 4.25 -13.20
CA LEU A 228 -20.31 3.26 -12.41
C LEU A 228 -21.79 3.31 -12.78
N PHE A 229 -22.46 2.17 -12.72
CA PHE A 229 -23.91 2.15 -12.80
C PHE A 229 -24.52 2.60 -11.46
N ARG A 230 -25.72 3.18 -11.52
CA ARG A 230 -26.43 3.64 -10.32
C ARG A 230 -26.61 2.54 -9.27
N ASP A 231 -26.91 1.31 -9.69
CA ASP A 231 -27.04 0.16 -8.78
C ASP A 231 -25.72 -0.20 -8.07
N GLU A 232 -24.58 0.05 -8.72
CA GLU A 232 -23.27 -0.15 -8.10
C GLU A 232 -22.97 0.95 -7.08
N ILE A 233 -23.28 2.21 -7.43
CA ILE A 233 -23.14 3.36 -6.53
C ILE A 233 -23.99 3.14 -5.27
N ASP A 234 -25.27 2.82 -5.45
CA ASP A 234 -26.23 2.57 -4.39
C ASP A 234 -25.80 1.39 -3.52
N ARG A 235 -25.27 0.31 -4.11
CA ARG A 235 -24.81 -0.86 -3.34
C ARG A 235 -23.56 -0.58 -2.52
N ILE A 236 -22.64 0.23 -3.02
CA ILE A 236 -21.45 0.67 -2.26
C ILE A 236 -21.87 1.63 -1.13
N GLY A 237 -22.79 2.56 -1.39
CA GLY A 237 -23.25 3.55 -0.39
C GLY A 237 -24.28 3.02 0.61
N SER A 238 -25.01 1.95 0.25
CA SER A 238 -26.02 1.35 1.14
C SER A 238 -25.43 0.35 2.14
N ASP A 239 -24.26 -0.21 1.87
CA ASP A 239 -23.54 -1.09 2.80
C ASP A 239 -23.10 -0.32 4.06
N ALA A 240 -23.48 -0.82 5.23
CA ALA A 240 -23.28 -0.12 6.50
C ALA A 240 -21.79 0.08 6.85
N LYS A 241 -20.94 -0.92 6.58
CA LYS A 241 -19.51 -0.82 6.85
C LYS A 241 -18.85 0.18 5.89
N SER A 242 -19.14 0.04 4.60
CA SER A 242 -18.69 0.98 3.57
C SER A 242 -19.07 2.41 3.89
N ARG A 243 -20.32 2.66 4.28
CA ARG A 243 -20.80 4.00 4.65
C ARG A 243 -20.02 4.59 5.82
N ARG A 244 -19.82 3.84 6.91
CA ARG A 244 -19.03 4.29 8.06
C ARG A 244 -17.66 4.80 7.63
N TRP A 245 -16.94 4.04 6.79
CA TRP A 245 -15.60 4.43 6.37
C TRP A 245 -15.59 5.53 5.32
N VAL A 246 -16.63 5.62 4.47
CA VAL A 246 -16.82 6.78 3.61
C VAL A 246 -17.01 8.04 4.44
N GLU A 247 -17.86 8.02 5.45
CA GLU A 247 -18.06 9.16 6.34
C GLU A 247 -16.78 9.51 7.11
N ALA A 248 -16.02 8.51 7.56
CA ALA A 248 -14.80 8.72 8.33
C ALA A 248 -13.63 9.28 7.51
N TYR A 249 -13.45 8.83 6.27
CA TYR A 249 -12.25 9.15 5.47
C TYR A 249 -12.55 9.98 4.21
N PHE A 250 -13.81 10.07 3.79
CA PHE A 250 -14.21 10.59 2.48
C PHE A 250 -15.48 11.44 2.56
N ALA A 251 -15.69 12.18 3.65
CA ALA A 251 -16.93 12.91 3.93
C ALA A 251 -17.36 13.85 2.77
N ASP A 252 -16.40 14.39 2.01
CA ASP A 252 -16.65 15.32 0.91
C ASP A 252 -16.74 14.65 -0.47
N VAL A 253 -16.60 13.31 -0.55
CA VAL A 253 -16.59 12.59 -1.83
C VAL A 253 -18.02 12.23 -2.25
N VAL A 254 -18.51 12.93 -3.27
CA VAL A 254 -19.75 12.55 -3.98
C VAL A 254 -19.41 11.66 -5.17
N PRO A 255 -19.96 10.43 -5.27
CA PRO A 255 -19.73 9.60 -6.44
C PRO A 255 -20.38 10.25 -7.67
N ALA A 256 -19.65 10.33 -8.78
CA ALA A 256 -20.21 10.81 -10.03
C ALA A 256 -21.39 9.91 -10.46
N GLU A 257 -22.58 10.51 -10.62
CA GLU A 257 -23.76 9.79 -11.09
C GLU A 257 -23.48 9.15 -12.45
N GLY A 258 -23.87 7.89 -12.61
CA GLY A 258 -23.74 7.18 -13.88
C GLY A 258 -25.06 6.62 -14.37
N PRO A 259 -25.09 6.09 -15.60
CA PRO A 259 -26.31 5.64 -16.24
C PRO A 259 -26.95 4.48 -15.47
N THR A 260 -28.26 4.29 -15.65
CA THR A 260 -28.94 3.06 -15.23
C THR A 260 -28.63 1.94 -16.24
N ARG A 261 -28.45 0.69 -15.79
CA ARG A 261 -28.12 -0.44 -16.70
C ARG A 261 -29.14 -0.60 -17.83
N GLY A 262 -30.42 -0.47 -17.51
CA GLY A 262 -31.50 -0.54 -18.51
C GLY A 262 -31.48 0.58 -19.54
N TRP A 263 -30.75 1.69 -19.31
CA TRP A 263 -30.53 2.70 -20.35
C TRP A 263 -29.55 2.22 -21.43
N LEU A 264 -28.43 1.59 -21.06
CA LEU A 264 -27.45 1.10 -22.04
C LEU A 264 -27.99 -0.06 -22.90
N GLU A 265 -28.83 -0.92 -22.32
CA GLU A 265 -29.47 -2.03 -23.05
C GLU A 265 -30.46 -1.51 -24.11
N ARG A 266 -31.17 -0.39 -23.83
CA ARG A 266 -32.10 0.24 -24.77
C ARG A 266 -31.43 1.05 -25.89
N VAL A 267 -30.19 1.48 -25.69
CA VAL A 267 -29.43 2.27 -26.69
C VAL A 267 -28.63 1.37 -27.64
N ARG A 268 -28.43 0.09 -27.29
CA ARG A 268 -27.67 -0.89 -28.09
C ARG A 268 -28.54 -1.90 -28.84
N GLY A 269 -29.84 -1.91 -28.60
CA GLY A 269 -30.84 -2.64 -29.41
C GLY A 269 -31.45 -1.70 -30.44
#